data_AF-A0A550D3I3-F1
#
_entry.id   AF-A0A550D3I3-F1
#
_cell.length_a   1.000
_cell.length_b   1.000
_cell.length_c   1.000
_cell.angle_alpha   90.00
_cell.angle_beta   90.00
_cell.angle_gamma   90.00
#
_symmetry.space_group_name_H-M   'P 1'
#
loop_
_entity.id
_entity.type
_entity.pdbx_description
1 polymer ?
#
loop_
_entity_poly.entity_id
_entity_poly.type
_entity_poly.pdbx_seq_one_letter_code
_entity_poly.pdbx_strand_id
1 'polypeptide(L)' 'QLLDAGVVPLEDMLPEVALVKLMWTLAHYQDVESIGKIMRTNLVGEINPRHTMDLYPRWSHE' A
#
# COMPACT_ATOMS: atom_id res chain seq x y z
N GLN A 1 -9.84 -12.43 11.50
CA GLN A 1 -9.37 -13.66 10.82
C GLN A 1 -8.05 -13.44 10.09
N LEU A 2 -7.99 -12.64 9.01
CA LEU A 2 -6.73 -12.44 8.27
C LEU A 2 -5.70 -11.56 9.01
N LEU A 3 -6.16 -10.48 9.66
CA LEU A 3 -5.28 -9.64 10.48
C LEU A 3 -4.70 -10.42 11.66
N ASP A 4 -5.52 -11.27 12.30
CA ASP A 4 -5.07 -12.15 13.38
C ASP A 4 -4.04 -13.20 12.90
N ALA A 5 -4.05 -13.52 11.60
CA ALA A 5 -3.07 -14.40 10.96
C ALA A 5 -1.78 -13.67 10.55
N GLY A 6 -1.64 -12.36 10.85
CA GLY A 6 -0.43 -11.59 10.56
C GLY A 6 -0.37 -10.96 9.18
N VAL A 7 -1.50 -10.87 8.45
CA VAL A 7 -1.57 -10.16 7.17
C VAL A 7 -1.35 -8.66 7.39
N VAL A 8 -0.50 -8.05 6.56
CA VAL A 8 -0.20 -6.61 6.59
C VAL A 8 -1.12 -5.86 5.61
N PRO A 9 -2.03 -5.00 6.09
CA PRO A 9 -2.83 -4.14 5.22
C PRO A 9 -1.97 -3.02 4.63
N LEU A 10 -2.14 -2.73 3.34
CA LEU A 10 -1.37 -1.73 2.58
C LEU A 10 -2.21 -0.52 2.14
N GLU A 11 -3.29 -0.25 2.88
CA GLU A 11 -4.19 0.89 2.67
C GLU A 11 -4.76 0.94 1.25
N ASP A 12 -4.49 2.02 0.50
CA ASP A 12 -4.99 2.27 -0.84
C ASP A 12 -3.94 2.04 -1.93
N MET A 13 -2.81 1.42 -1.58
CA MET A 13 -1.75 1.10 -2.52
C MET A 13 -2.26 0.16 -3.62
N LEU A 14 -2.00 0.50 -4.87
CA LEU A 14 -2.29 -0.37 -6.00
C LEU A 14 -1.58 -1.71 -5.85
N PRO A 15 -2.20 -2.83 -6.23
CA PRO A 15 -1.61 -4.16 -6.05
C PRO A 15 -0.28 -4.33 -6.81
N GLU A 16 -0.13 -3.71 -7.98
CA GLU A 16 1.11 -3.71 -8.76
C GLU A 16 2.23 -2.95 -8.01
N VAL A 17 1.89 -1.84 -7.37
CA VAL A 17 2.85 -1.03 -6.59
C VAL A 17 3.23 -1.76 -5.31
N ALA A 18 2.28 -2.44 -4.65
CA ALA A 18 2.55 -3.29 -3.50
C ALA A 18 3.54 -4.40 -3.84
N LEU A 19 3.40 -5.03 -5.01
CA LEU A 19 4.33 -6.07 -5.47
C LEU A 19 5.76 -5.53 -5.64
N VAL A 20 5.92 -4.44 -6.39
CA VAL A 20 7.24 -3.85 -6.65
C VAL A 20 7.88 -3.33 -5.36
N LYS A 21 7.10 -2.68 -4.50
CA LYS A 21 7.57 -2.19 -3.20
C LYS A 21 8.00 -3.34 -2.30
N LEU A 22 7.28 -4.47 -2.30
CA LEU A 22 7.68 -5.65 -1.54
C LEU A 22 9.00 -6.23 -2.05
N MET A 23 9.17 -6.37 -3.37
CA MET A 23 10.44 -6.81 -3.96
C MET A 23 11.62 -5.92 -3.53
N TRP A 24 11.42 -4.60 -3.58
CA TRP A 24 12.42 -3.64 -3.12
C TRP A 24 12.67 -3.73 -1.61
N THR A 25 11.63 -3.88 -0.79
CA THR A 25 11.74 -3.94 0.68
C THR A 25 12.50 -5.21 1.11
N LEU A 26 12.20 -6.35 0.51
CA LEU A 26 12.88 -7.63 0.79
C LEU A 26 14.37 -7.60 0.40
N ALA A 27 14.78 -6.74 -0.53
CA ALA A 27 16.18 -6.56 -0.87
C ALA A 27 16.97 -5.76 0.19
N HIS A 28 16.30 -4.96 1.03
CA HIS A 28 16.94 -4.06 2.00
C HIS A 28 16.72 -4.46 3.46
N TYR A 29 15.66 -5.22 3.76
CA TYR A 29 15.27 -5.62 5.10
C TYR A 29 15.03 -7.12 5.16
N GLN A 30 15.30 -7.75 6.30
CA GLN A 30 15.19 -9.20 6.50
C GLN A 30 14.20 -9.58 7.60
N ASP A 31 13.92 -8.67 8.53
CA ASP A 31 12.97 -8.90 9.61
C ASP A 31 11.54 -8.49 9.20
N VAL A 32 10.58 -9.35 9.52
CA VAL A 32 9.18 -9.21 9.14
C VAL A 32 8.56 -7.92 9.71
N GLU A 33 9.00 -7.49 10.89
CA GLU A 33 8.51 -6.27 11.54
C GLU A 33 8.91 -5.01 10.74
N SER A 34 10.19 -4.88 10.37
CA SER A 34 10.66 -3.76 9.55
C SER A 34 10.07 -3.81 8.16
N ILE A 35 9.93 -4.99 7.55
CA ILE A 35 9.24 -5.14 6.26
C ILE A 35 7.81 -4.60 6.38
N GLY A 36 7.05 -5.04 7.38
CA GLY A 36 5.69 -4.57 7.61
C GLY A 36 5.60 -3.07 7.91
N LYS A 37 6.61 -2.49 8.57
CA LYS A 37 6.70 -1.05 8.82
C LYS A 37 6.95 -0.26 7.54
N ILE A 38 7.93 -0.69 6.73
CA ILE A 38 8.30 -0.02 5.48
C ILE A 38 7.15 -0.10 4.47
N MET A 39 6.50 -1.26 4.36
CA MET A 39 5.37 -1.45 3.46
C MET A 39 4.21 -0.50 3.77
N ARG A 40 3.94 -0.21 5.04
CA ARG A 40 2.91 0.76 5.50
C ARG A 40 3.37 2.22 5.50
N THR A 41 4.66 2.48 5.36
CA THR A 41 5.18 3.85 5.35
C THR A 41 5.08 4.41 3.94
N ASN A 42 4.44 5.56 3.76
CA ASN A 42 4.45 6.28 2.49
C ASN A 42 5.86 6.83 2.19
N LEU A 43 6.47 6.41 1.08
CA LEU A 43 7.81 6.83 0.65
C LEU A 43 7.78 7.81 -0.52
N VAL A 44 6.92 7.58 -1.51
CA VAL A 44 6.90 8.29 -2.80
C VAL A 44 5.48 8.63 -3.29
N GLY A 45 4.47 8.56 -2.41
CA GLY A 45 3.07 8.86 -2.73
C GLY A 45 2.23 7.63 -3.07
N GLU A 46 2.72 6.43 -2.78
CA GLU A 46 2.01 5.18 -3.02
C GLU A 46 0.85 4.91 -2.07
N ILE A 47 0.76 5.66 -0.96
CA ILE A 47 -0.33 5.62 0.02
C ILE A 47 -0.88 7.04 0.19
N ASN A 48 -2.21 7.19 0.11
CA ASN A 48 -2.87 8.47 0.35
C ASN A 48 -3.44 8.54 1.78
N PRO A 49 -3.23 9.65 2.52
CA PRO A 49 -3.79 9.80 3.86
C PRO A 49 -5.32 9.93 3.87
N ARG A 50 -5.92 10.31 2.74
CA ARG A 50 -7.36 10.44 2.54
C ARG A 50 -7.70 10.38 1.06
N HIS A 51 -8.88 9.87 0.75
CA HIS A 51 -9.44 9.96 -0.60
C HIS A 51 -10.34 11.18 -0.76
N THR A 52 -10.24 11.85 -1.90
CA THR A 52 -11.20 12.87 -2.35
C THR A 52 -12.06 12.31 -3.48
N MET A 53 -13.20 12.96 -3.72
CA MET A 53 -14.05 12.61 -4.87
C MET A 53 -13.32 12.76 -6.21
N ASP A 54 -12.31 13.64 -6.28
CA ASP A 54 -11.54 13.89 -7.51
C ASP A 54 -10.68 12.69 -7.94
N LEU A 55 -10.34 11.77 -7.02
CA LEU A 55 -9.60 10.55 -7.34
C LEU A 55 -10.42 9.53 -8.13
N TYR A 56 -11.75 9.68 -8.13
CA TYR A 56 -12.69 8.77 -8.78
C TYR A 56 -13.47 9.55 -9.84
N PRO A 57 -12.89 9.76 -11.04
CA PRO A 57 -13.55 10.50 -12.09
C PRO A 57 -14.87 9.82 -12.46
N ARG A 58 -15.96 10.58 -12.36
CA ARG A 58 -17.27 10.13 -12.81
C ARG A 58 -17.41 10.48 -14.29
N TRP A 59 -17.89 9.54 -15.09
CA TRP A 59 -18.35 9.88 -16.43
C TRP A 59 -19.65 10.68 -16.30
N SER A 60 -19.70 11.85 -16.94
CA SER A 60 -20.94 12.58 -17.12
C SER A 60 -21.78 11.81 -18.14
N HIS A 61 -22.74 11.04 -17.64
CA HIS A 61 -23.88 10.68 -18.46
C HIS A 61 -24.76 11.94 -18.52
N GLU A 62 -24.65 12.68 -19.62
CA GLU A 62 -25.71 13.62 -20.03
C GLU A 62 -27.00 12.86 -20.36
#